data_AF-A0A8S4D031-F1
#
_entry.id   AF-A0A8S4D031-F1
#
_cell.length_a   1.000
_cell.length_b   1.000
_cell.length_c   1.000
_cell.angle_alpha   90.00
_cell.angle_beta   90.00
_cell.angle_gamma   90.00
#
_symmetry.space_group_name_H-M   'P 1'
#
loop_
_entity.id
_entity.type
_entity.pdbx_description
1 polymer ?
#
loop_
_entity_poly.entity_id
_entity_poly.type
_entity_poly.pdbx_seq_one_letter_code
_entity_poly.pdbx_strand_id
1 'polypeptide(L)'
;MTQALRGDIDTLFISIKKPYRPVTAQTLGRWVKDILGESGIDTSMFTAHSARHAATSSAHRHGVNINTIRSTAGWSDEVDDDHDDEDEWYTSTTVIYKSSAALFKRTSVTPLGTLAYVIREKMLLMRVDDGWQYVVMGSIIEAGKSIKNKYTTTTYRPEPIPLSTSTSDAFGQLRDAPSTPYSNEEKRFIRIAALNYPYTGRMHSESLSTGHNAANYDCYRQSKRHYYSGTYKAFLASEEQVLSSIVKPSDRMLPVVNIRDEVLFDSWSSIFEGTGGLFRGSVDIYSFNRRNVMTDPLWPNKAVWHGGNTTGGRSVHDCDRWQSERESGLASPLQDHRLLGQDIYPCNQPLIVLCVQVTATSTTHNHLKQIQRRQRHKLARRRDHPNHAHDRVSGLYNMTDRY
;
A
#
# COMPACT_ATOMS: atom_id res chain seq x y z
N MET A 1 -26.21 37.43 38.68
CA MET A 1 -25.10 37.34 39.66
C MET A 1 -23.86 38.19 39.32
N THR A 2 -23.69 38.74 38.09
CA THR A 2 -22.59 39.69 37.78
C THR A 2 -23.04 41.11 37.38
N GLN A 3 -24.34 41.41 37.35
CA GLN A 3 -24.91 42.69 36.89
C GLN A 3 -24.33 43.92 37.61
N ALA A 4 -24.16 43.87 38.93
CA ALA A 4 -23.58 44.97 39.71
C ALA A 4 -22.10 45.24 39.41
N LEU A 5 -21.39 44.28 38.80
CA LEU A 5 -19.96 44.38 38.47
C LEU A 5 -19.69 44.73 37.01
N ARG A 6 -20.71 44.64 36.14
CA ARG A 6 -20.58 44.88 34.70
C ARG A 6 -20.54 46.36 34.33
N GLY A 7 -21.20 47.23 35.10
CA GLY A 7 -21.39 48.63 34.68
C GLY A 7 -22.05 48.67 33.29
N ASP A 8 -21.38 49.31 32.33
CA ASP A 8 -21.82 49.44 30.93
C ASP A 8 -21.46 48.22 30.04
N ILE A 9 -21.01 47.10 30.60
CA ILE A 9 -20.63 45.89 29.85
C ILE A 9 -21.85 44.99 29.61
N ASP A 10 -22.19 44.78 28.32
CA ASP A 10 -23.33 43.95 27.91
C ASP A 10 -23.06 42.43 27.97
N THR A 11 -21.79 41.99 27.98
CA THR A 11 -21.44 40.57 27.95
C THR A 11 -21.70 39.87 29.29
N LEU A 12 -22.21 38.63 29.25
CA LEU A 12 -22.53 37.86 30.46
C LEU A 12 -21.30 37.59 31.36
N PHE A 13 -20.17 37.26 30.72
CA PHE A 13 -18.95 36.84 31.40
C PHE A 13 -17.94 38.01 31.46
N ILE A 14 -17.39 38.24 32.65
CA ILE A 14 -16.39 39.29 32.93
C ILE A 14 -15.21 38.71 33.71
N SER A 15 -14.05 39.36 33.62
CA SER A 15 -12.83 38.93 34.32
C SER A 15 -13.05 38.93 35.83
N ILE A 16 -12.32 38.07 36.55
CA ILE A 16 -12.45 37.95 38.01
C ILE A 16 -11.61 39.01 38.75
N LYS A 17 -10.64 39.63 38.05
CA LYS A 17 -9.78 40.70 38.58
C LYS A 17 -10.23 42.07 38.09
N LYS A 18 -10.12 43.08 38.97
CA LYS A 18 -10.32 44.49 38.64
C LYS A 18 -9.17 45.02 37.74
N PRO A 19 -9.44 45.92 36.78
CA PRO A 19 -10.77 46.35 36.34
C PRO A 19 -11.51 45.19 35.65
N TYR A 20 -12.79 45.01 35.98
CA TYR A 20 -13.61 43.93 35.41
C TYR A 20 -13.88 44.23 33.94
N ARG A 21 -13.38 43.36 33.05
CA ARG A 21 -13.49 43.51 31.60
C ARG A 21 -14.26 42.33 31.00
N PRO A 22 -14.90 42.50 29.83
CA PRO A 22 -15.46 41.37 29.08
C PRO A 22 -14.40 40.29 28.89
N VAL A 23 -14.75 39.02 29.14
CA VAL A 23 -13.84 37.92 28.79
C VAL A 23 -14.01 37.52 27.34
N THR A 24 -12.91 37.18 26.70
CA THR A 24 -12.91 36.70 25.31
C THR A 24 -13.37 35.24 25.23
N ALA A 25 -13.82 34.82 24.04
CA ALA A 25 -14.12 33.42 23.75
C ALA A 25 -12.93 32.49 24.06
N GLN A 26 -11.70 32.95 23.86
CA GLN A 26 -10.48 32.21 24.21
C GLN A 26 -10.37 31.95 25.72
N THR A 27 -10.76 32.92 26.55
CA THR A 27 -10.72 32.79 28.02
C THR A 27 -11.76 31.78 28.49
N LEU A 28 -12.97 31.84 27.94
CA LEU A 28 -14.03 30.86 28.21
C LEU A 28 -13.62 29.46 27.74
N GLY A 29 -13.00 29.36 26.57
CA GLY A 29 -12.48 28.09 26.05
C GLY A 29 -11.42 27.46 26.96
N ARG A 30 -10.54 28.27 27.56
CA ARG A 30 -9.58 27.82 28.58
C ARG A 30 -10.29 27.31 29.83
N TRP A 31 -11.25 28.06 30.38
CA TRP A 31 -11.99 27.60 31.56
C TRP A 31 -12.72 26.27 31.31
N VAL A 32 -13.33 26.08 30.14
CA VAL A 32 -13.95 24.80 29.79
C VAL A 32 -12.90 23.69 29.70
N LYS A 33 -11.73 23.96 29.11
CA LYS A 33 -10.63 23.00 29.03
C LYS A 33 -10.09 22.64 30.42
N ASP A 34 -9.96 23.61 31.32
CA ASP A 34 -9.50 23.39 32.69
C ASP A 34 -10.49 22.49 33.45
N ILE A 35 -11.80 22.76 33.35
CA ILE A 35 -12.85 21.92 33.95
C ILE A 35 -12.86 20.50 33.37
N LEU A 36 -12.65 20.33 32.06
CA LEU A 36 -12.50 19.00 31.44
C LEU A 36 -11.30 18.26 32.05
N GLY A 37 -10.15 18.95 32.20
CA GLY A 37 -8.96 18.39 32.83
C GLY A 37 -9.18 17.99 34.29
N GLU A 38 -9.80 18.85 35.08
CA GLU A 38 -10.18 18.57 36.49
C GLU A 38 -11.16 17.40 36.60
N SER A 39 -12.00 17.19 35.58
CA SER A 39 -12.92 16.05 35.49
C SER A 39 -12.25 14.75 35.02
N GLY A 40 -10.92 14.74 34.85
CA GLY A 40 -10.16 13.58 34.39
C GLY A 40 -10.29 13.30 32.89
N ILE A 41 -10.78 14.25 32.10
CA ILE A 41 -10.91 14.14 30.65
C ILE A 41 -9.61 14.63 29.99
N ASP A 42 -9.06 13.83 29.07
CA ASP A 42 -7.84 14.18 28.36
C ASP A 42 -8.04 15.41 27.47
N THR A 43 -7.45 16.53 27.88
CA THR A 43 -7.59 17.82 27.20
C THR A 43 -6.68 17.98 25.98
N SER A 44 -5.81 17.00 25.70
CA SER A 44 -5.11 16.90 24.42
C SER A 44 -6.04 16.42 23.30
N MET A 45 -7.08 15.65 23.65
CA MET A 45 -8.08 15.12 22.73
C MET A 45 -9.39 15.91 22.74
N PHE A 46 -9.82 16.38 23.92
CA PHE A 46 -11.11 17.06 24.09
C PHE A 46 -10.94 18.52 24.49
N THR A 47 -11.56 19.41 23.74
CA THR A 47 -11.48 20.87 23.94
C THR A 47 -12.86 21.46 24.22
N ALA A 48 -12.94 22.77 24.41
CA ALA A 48 -14.21 23.47 24.58
C ALA A 48 -15.22 23.20 23.44
N HIS A 49 -14.73 23.00 22.21
CA HIS A 49 -15.60 22.68 21.06
C HIS A 49 -16.20 21.27 21.16
N SER A 50 -15.50 20.33 21.81
CA SER A 50 -15.98 18.95 22.02
C SER A 50 -17.27 18.90 22.84
N ALA A 51 -17.51 19.86 23.73
CA ALA A 51 -18.75 19.94 24.52
C ALA A 51 -19.99 20.15 23.63
N ARG A 52 -19.88 20.98 22.58
CA ARG A 52 -20.96 21.21 21.61
C ARG A 52 -21.28 19.93 20.83
N HIS A 53 -20.27 19.21 20.35
CA HIS A 53 -20.45 17.92 19.67
C HIS A 53 -21.02 16.82 20.59
N ALA A 54 -20.58 16.78 21.85
CA ALA A 54 -21.13 15.84 22.82
C ALA A 54 -22.61 16.11 23.12
N ALA A 55 -22.98 17.39 23.26
CA ALA A 55 -24.36 17.81 23.48
C ALA A 55 -25.26 17.47 22.28
N THR A 56 -24.83 17.76 21.04
CA THR A 56 -25.61 17.45 19.84
C THR A 56 -25.73 15.94 19.61
N SER A 57 -24.66 15.18 19.87
CA SER A 57 -24.67 13.72 19.81
C SER A 57 -25.63 13.11 20.84
N SER A 58 -25.64 13.64 22.07
CA SER A 58 -26.58 13.24 23.12
C SER A 58 -28.02 13.56 22.72
N ALA A 59 -28.29 14.76 22.21
CA ALA A 59 -29.62 15.17 21.75
C ALA A 59 -30.15 14.26 20.63
N HIS A 60 -29.32 13.93 19.64
CA HIS A 60 -29.69 13.00 18.57
C HIS A 60 -29.97 11.60 19.11
N ARG A 61 -29.17 11.11 20.06
CA ARG A 61 -29.38 9.79 20.69
C ARG A 61 -30.69 9.71 21.47
N HIS A 62 -31.19 10.84 21.98
CA HIS A 62 -32.49 10.95 22.64
C HIS A 62 -33.62 11.32 21.67
N GLY A 63 -33.40 11.24 20.36
CA GLY A 63 -34.45 11.37 19.34
C GLY A 63 -34.84 12.80 19.01
N VAL A 64 -34.05 13.81 19.40
CA VAL A 64 -34.31 15.21 19.00
C VAL A 64 -34.14 15.36 17.49
N ASN A 65 -35.07 16.07 16.85
CA ASN A 65 -35.07 16.28 15.41
C ASN A 65 -33.78 16.98 14.95
N ILE A 66 -33.19 16.49 13.85
CA ILE A 66 -31.91 16.99 13.35
C ILE A 66 -31.95 18.48 12.98
N ASN A 67 -33.07 19.01 12.47
CA ASN A 67 -33.19 20.42 12.12
C ASN A 67 -33.24 21.31 13.38
N THR A 68 -33.85 20.81 14.46
CA THR A 68 -33.82 21.46 15.77
C THR A 68 -32.40 21.46 16.35
N ILE A 69 -31.66 20.36 16.19
CA ILE A 69 -30.25 20.29 16.63
C ILE A 69 -29.38 21.29 15.84
N ARG A 70 -29.54 21.37 14.51
CA ARG A 70 -28.78 22.31 13.65
C ARG A 70 -29.01 23.77 14.03
N SER A 71 -30.28 24.17 14.12
CA SER A 71 -30.66 25.54 14.52
C SER A 71 -30.21 25.88 15.94
N THR A 72 -30.36 24.97 16.90
CA THR A 72 -29.96 25.21 18.30
C THR A 72 -28.45 25.20 18.48
N ALA A 73 -27.73 24.38 17.71
CA ALA A 73 -26.29 24.38 17.73
C ALA A 73 -25.71 25.64 17.11
N GLY A 74 -26.40 26.32 16.18
CA GLY A 74 -25.87 27.44 15.41
C GLY A 74 -25.10 26.97 14.18
N TRP A 75 -25.64 26.01 13.44
CA TRP A 75 -25.22 25.68 12.08
C TRP A 75 -26.21 26.35 11.12
N SER A 76 -25.79 27.43 10.45
CA SER A 76 -26.57 28.09 9.39
C SER A 76 -26.49 27.28 8.09
N ASP A 77 -27.53 27.39 7.26
CA ASP A 77 -27.63 26.76 5.94
C ASP A 77 -27.26 27.73 4.80
N GLU A 78 -26.63 28.87 5.08
CA GLU A 78 -26.28 29.90 4.09
C GLU A 78 -24.78 30.23 4.14
N VAL A 79 -24.17 30.23 2.96
CA VAL A 79 -22.77 30.61 2.70
C VAL A 79 -22.79 32.12 2.49
N ASP A 80 -22.39 32.87 3.51
CA ASP A 80 -22.16 34.30 3.37
C ASP A 80 -20.76 34.51 2.79
N ASP A 81 -20.75 34.92 1.53
CA ASP A 81 -19.61 35.48 0.78
C ASP A 81 -19.18 36.80 1.47
N ASP A 82 -17.87 37.09 1.42
CA ASP A 82 -17.17 38.28 1.95
C ASP A 82 -16.59 38.21 3.39
N HIS A 83 -15.37 37.66 3.53
CA HIS A 83 -14.15 38.39 3.93
C HIS A 83 -12.96 37.46 4.26
N ASP A 84 -11.86 37.62 3.50
CA ASP A 84 -10.50 37.09 3.73
C ASP A 84 -10.39 35.56 4.03
N ASP A 85 -10.50 34.76 2.96
CA ASP A 85 -10.59 33.29 2.94
C ASP A 85 -9.35 32.50 3.41
N GLU A 86 -8.28 33.13 3.92
CA GLU A 86 -7.08 32.38 4.32
C GLU A 86 -7.15 31.76 5.73
N ASP A 87 -8.14 32.15 6.54
CA ASP A 87 -8.35 31.61 7.90
C ASP A 87 -9.71 30.89 8.09
N GLU A 88 -10.52 30.74 7.03
CA GLU A 88 -11.83 30.09 7.11
C GLU A 88 -11.70 28.55 7.05
N TRP A 89 -12.12 27.87 8.12
CA TRP A 89 -12.02 26.42 8.25
C TRP A 89 -13.42 25.79 8.19
N TYR A 90 -13.65 24.96 7.17
CA TYR A 90 -14.91 24.22 7.04
C TYR A 90 -14.95 23.03 8.01
N THR A 91 -16.04 22.87 8.76
CA THR A 91 -16.30 21.63 9.51
C THR A 91 -16.69 20.52 8.54
N SER A 92 -15.81 19.54 8.31
CA SER A 92 -16.19 18.33 7.55
C SER A 92 -17.18 17.50 8.38
N THR A 93 -18.40 17.33 7.89
CA THR A 93 -19.37 16.41 8.46
C THR A 93 -19.39 15.10 7.69
N THR A 94 -19.29 13.97 8.38
CA THR A 94 -19.49 12.65 7.74
C THR A 94 -20.97 12.40 7.48
N VAL A 95 -21.35 12.22 6.23
CA VAL A 95 -22.73 11.88 5.81
C VAL A 95 -22.85 10.38 5.57
N ILE A 96 -23.91 9.73 6.06
CA ILE A 96 -24.11 8.30 5.87
C ILE A 96 -25.21 8.06 4.84
N TYR A 97 -24.88 7.36 3.75
CA TYR A 97 -25.81 6.98 2.69
C TYR A 97 -26.13 5.48 2.76
N LYS A 98 -27.38 5.12 2.45
CA LYS A 98 -27.79 3.71 2.39
C LYS A 98 -27.24 2.96 1.17
N SER A 99 -26.95 3.65 0.06
CA SER A 99 -26.39 3.08 -1.17
C SER A 99 -25.66 4.12 -2.00
N SER A 100 -24.80 3.67 -2.92
CA SER A 100 -24.07 4.52 -3.86
C SER A 100 -25.01 5.38 -4.72
N ALA A 101 -26.14 4.82 -5.17
CA ALA A 101 -27.17 5.57 -5.89
C ALA A 101 -27.75 6.76 -5.08
N ALA A 102 -27.90 6.61 -3.76
CA ALA A 102 -28.36 7.71 -2.90
C ALA A 102 -27.30 8.79 -2.71
N LEU A 103 -26.02 8.40 -2.70
CA LEU A 103 -24.88 9.30 -2.68
C LEU A 103 -24.79 10.08 -3.99
N PHE A 104 -24.83 9.39 -5.15
CA PHE A 104 -24.74 10.04 -6.46
C PHE A 104 -25.87 11.04 -6.73
N LYS A 105 -27.09 10.74 -6.24
CA LYS A 105 -28.24 11.65 -6.36
C LYS A 105 -28.04 12.99 -5.63
N ARG A 106 -27.15 13.05 -4.63
CA ARG A 106 -26.89 14.25 -3.82
C ARG A 106 -25.50 14.85 -4.02
N THR A 107 -24.66 14.27 -4.89
CA THR A 107 -23.30 14.75 -5.15
C THR A 107 -23.25 16.22 -5.53
N SER A 108 -24.16 16.68 -6.40
CA SER A 108 -24.17 18.06 -6.91
C SER A 108 -24.42 19.12 -5.83
N VAL A 109 -25.08 18.75 -4.75
CA VAL A 109 -25.40 19.64 -3.62
C VAL A 109 -24.56 19.33 -2.38
N THR A 110 -23.57 18.43 -2.49
CA THR A 110 -22.70 18.07 -1.37
C THR A 110 -21.42 18.90 -1.43
N PRO A 111 -21.10 19.68 -0.36
CA PRO A 111 -19.88 20.49 -0.31
C PRO A 111 -18.60 19.67 -0.47
N LEU A 112 -17.58 20.27 -1.06
CA LEU A 112 -16.23 19.69 -1.16
C LEU A 112 -15.66 19.40 0.24
N GLY A 113 -14.83 18.36 0.35
CA GLY A 113 -14.29 17.90 1.63
C GLY A 113 -15.27 17.12 2.52
N THR A 114 -16.53 16.95 2.10
CA THR A 114 -17.50 16.11 2.83
C THR A 114 -17.04 14.65 2.82
N LEU A 115 -16.93 14.05 4.00
CA LEU A 115 -16.76 12.60 4.13
C LEU A 115 -18.13 11.91 3.98
N ALA A 116 -18.19 10.79 3.27
CA ALA A 116 -19.40 10.00 3.15
C ALA A 116 -19.13 8.52 3.37
N TYR A 117 -19.93 7.88 4.22
CA TYR A 117 -19.94 6.43 4.36
C TYR A 117 -21.17 5.83 3.68
N VAL A 118 -20.96 4.84 2.82
CA VAL A 118 -22.03 4.14 2.11
C VAL A 118 -22.22 2.75 2.72
N ILE A 119 -23.37 2.50 3.34
CA ILE A 119 -23.61 1.29 4.15
C ILE A 119 -23.58 0.00 3.32
N ARG A 120 -24.31 -0.06 2.20
CA ARG A 120 -24.43 -1.30 1.41
C ARG A 120 -23.11 -1.73 0.79
N GLU A 121 -22.39 -0.77 0.23
CA GLU A 121 -21.13 -0.97 -0.47
C GLU A 121 -19.90 -0.85 0.45
N LYS A 122 -20.10 -0.48 1.72
CA LYS A 122 -19.07 -0.33 2.76
C LYS A 122 -17.91 0.58 2.34
N MET A 123 -18.22 1.70 1.69
CA MET A 123 -17.23 2.63 1.15
C MET A 123 -17.16 3.89 2.00
N LEU A 124 -15.95 4.31 2.39
CA LEU A 124 -15.70 5.66 2.91
C LEU A 124 -15.10 6.50 1.79
N LEU A 125 -15.76 7.60 1.47
CA LEU A 125 -15.46 8.48 0.36
C LEU A 125 -15.31 9.92 0.84
N MET A 126 -14.58 10.76 0.12
CA MET A 126 -14.44 12.19 0.32
C MET A 126 -14.88 12.90 -0.96
N ARG A 127 -15.72 13.94 -0.83
CA ARG A 127 -16.12 14.78 -1.96
C ARG A 127 -14.91 15.63 -2.40
N VAL A 128 -14.52 15.48 -3.66
CA VAL A 128 -13.47 16.26 -4.37
C VAL A 128 -14.11 16.95 -5.57
N ASP A 129 -13.46 17.89 -6.26
CA ASP A 129 -14.08 18.72 -7.32
C ASP A 129 -14.95 17.92 -8.31
N ASP A 130 -14.39 16.88 -8.91
CA ASP A 130 -15.02 16.08 -9.98
C ASP A 130 -15.80 14.85 -9.51
N GLY A 131 -15.91 14.62 -8.20
CA GLY A 131 -16.73 13.51 -7.70
C GLY A 131 -16.41 13.07 -6.29
N TRP A 132 -16.31 11.76 -6.10
CA TRP A 132 -16.06 11.11 -4.82
C TRP A 132 -14.79 10.28 -4.89
N GLN A 133 -13.84 10.57 -4.01
CA GLN A 133 -12.56 9.87 -3.87
C GLN A 133 -12.60 8.91 -2.69
N TYR A 134 -11.99 7.73 -2.78
CA TYR A 134 -11.91 6.83 -1.62
C TYR A 134 -10.98 7.34 -0.53
N VAL A 135 -11.43 7.22 0.71
CA VAL A 135 -10.61 7.50 1.90
C VAL A 135 -10.05 6.18 2.43
N VAL A 136 -8.73 6.10 2.49
CA VAL A 136 -8.02 4.93 2.98
C VAL A 136 -8.30 4.76 4.47
N MET A 137 -9.01 3.68 4.84
CA MET A 137 -9.19 3.27 6.24
C MET A 137 -8.07 2.33 6.64
N GLY A 138 -7.53 2.51 7.86
CA GLY A 138 -6.55 1.59 8.46
C GLY A 138 -7.18 0.28 8.93
N SER A 139 -6.50 -0.43 9.84
CA SER A 139 -7.02 -1.67 10.43
C SER A 139 -8.26 -1.41 11.30
N ILE A 140 -9.27 -2.26 11.16
CA ILE A 140 -10.46 -2.25 12.02
C ILE A 140 -10.05 -2.73 13.42
N ILE A 141 -10.32 -1.92 14.44
CA ILE A 141 -10.27 -2.37 15.83
C ILE A 141 -11.54 -3.19 16.06
N GLU A 142 -11.40 -4.51 16.19
CA GLU A 142 -12.53 -5.41 16.44
C GLU A 142 -13.20 -5.08 17.79
N ALA A 143 -14.36 -4.42 17.74
CA ALA A 143 -15.21 -4.20 18.90
C ALA A 143 -15.82 -5.54 19.35
N GLY A 144 -15.13 -6.25 20.25
CA GLY A 144 -15.60 -7.52 20.81
C GLY A 144 -14.49 -8.49 21.27
N LYS A 145 -13.24 -8.29 20.86
CA LYS A 145 -12.10 -8.96 21.50
C LYS A 145 -11.54 -8.03 22.58
N SER A 146 -11.96 -8.27 23.82
CA SER A 146 -11.23 -7.79 25.01
C SER A 146 -9.74 -7.93 24.73
N ILE A 147 -8.99 -6.83 24.84
CA ILE A 147 -7.52 -6.86 24.86
C ILE A 147 -7.13 -7.64 26.10
N LYS A 148 -7.04 -8.97 25.98
CA LYS A 148 -6.26 -9.79 26.90
C LYS A 148 -4.86 -9.77 26.36
N ASN A 149 -4.04 -8.86 26.90
CA ASN A 149 -2.60 -8.97 26.87
C ASN A 149 -2.24 -10.42 27.23
N LYS A 150 -1.78 -11.21 26.26
CA LYS A 150 -1.06 -12.45 26.52
C LYS A 150 0.41 -12.11 26.72
N TYR A 151 0.72 -11.51 27.87
CA TYR A 151 1.79 -12.05 28.69
C TYR A 151 1.08 -13.01 29.65
N THR A 152 0.99 -14.28 29.28
CA THR A 152 0.48 -15.27 30.23
C THR A 152 1.64 -15.82 31.03
N THR A 153 1.92 -15.16 32.14
CA THR A 153 2.51 -15.76 33.34
C THR A 153 1.61 -16.92 33.76
N THR A 154 2.14 -18.13 33.73
CA THR A 154 1.44 -19.33 34.17
C THR A 154 1.54 -19.46 35.69
N THR A 155 0.51 -19.02 36.41
CA THR A 155 0.27 -19.47 37.80
C THR A 155 -0.78 -20.56 37.76
N TYR A 156 -0.32 -21.80 37.55
CA TYR A 156 -1.04 -22.99 37.97
C TYR A 156 -0.32 -23.55 39.20
N ARG A 157 -1.09 -23.65 40.29
CA ARG A 157 -0.74 -24.23 41.58
C ARG A 157 -0.50 -25.75 41.39
N PRO A 158 0.67 -26.30 41.75
CA PRO A 158 0.84 -27.75 41.81
C PRO A 158 0.41 -28.25 43.19
N GLU A 159 -0.42 -29.28 43.24
CA GLU A 159 -0.50 -30.19 44.39
C GLU A 159 0.58 -31.28 44.28
N PRO A 160 1.03 -31.84 45.42
CA PRO A 160 2.43 -32.18 45.66
C PRO A 160 2.87 -33.51 45.04
N ILE A 161 4.08 -33.51 44.45
CA ILE A 161 4.81 -34.72 44.10
C ILE A 161 5.75 -35.06 45.28
N PRO A 162 5.81 -36.33 45.73
CA PRO A 162 6.63 -36.72 46.86
C PRO A 162 8.14 -36.61 46.57
N LEU A 163 8.82 -36.33 47.68
CA LEU A 163 10.24 -36.14 47.91
C LEU A 163 11.11 -37.32 47.44
N SER A 164 12.25 -37.02 46.79
CA SER A 164 13.53 -37.64 47.14
C SER A 164 14.76 -36.97 46.50
N THR A 165 15.69 -36.60 47.40
CA THR A 165 17.18 -36.66 47.32
C THR A 165 17.90 -35.83 46.24
N SER A 166 18.50 -34.68 46.59
CA SER A 166 19.91 -34.50 47.11
C SER A 166 20.95 -34.63 45.98
N THR A 167 21.95 -33.77 45.74
CA THR A 167 22.84 -32.91 46.55
C THR A 167 23.55 -31.95 45.55
N SER A 168 23.66 -30.65 45.85
CA SER A 168 24.87 -29.92 46.27
C SER A 168 25.72 -29.29 45.15
N ASP A 169 26.23 -28.10 45.48
CA ASP A 169 27.38 -27.38 44.91
C ASP A 169 27.13 -26.50 43.67
N ALA A 170 27.61 -25.26 43.56
CA ALA A 170 28.21 -24.31 44.49
C ALA A 170 28.26 -22.94 43.78
N PHE A 171 28.43 -21.90 44.57
CA PHE A 171 28.61 -20.48 44.23
C PHE A 171 29.59 -20.14 43.09
N GLY A 172 29.21 -19.14 42.28
CA GLY A 172 30.03 -17.93 42.16
C GLY A 172 30.70 -17.61 40.83
N GLN A 173 30.67 -16.30 40.53
CA GLN A 173 31.61 -15.49 39.73
C GLN A 173 31.21 -15.10 38.30
N LEU A 174 30.80 -13.82 38.21
CA LEU A 174 30.99 -12.93 37.07
C LEU A 174 32.47 -12.90 36.66
N ARG A 175 32.78 -13.36 35.44
CA ARG A 175 33.96 -12.97 34.63
C ARG A 175 33.65 -13.12 33.13
N ASP A 176 34.34 -12.29 32.36
CA ASP A 176 34.13 -11.88 30.96
C ASP A 176 34.01 -12.95 29.87
N ALA A 177 33.29 -12.56 28.80
CA ALA A 177 33.37 -12.97 27.38
C ALA A 177 32.82 -14.37 27.00
N PRO A 178 32.24 -14.57 25.78
CA PRO A 178 32.58 -13.89 24.53
C PRO A 178 31.41 -13.27 23.75
N SER A 179 31.73 -12.18 23.05
CA SER A 179 31.06 -11.77 21.83
C SER A 179 30.89 -12.99 20.91
N THR A 180 29.68 -13.53 20.85
CA THR A 180 29.32 -14.44 19.77
C THR A 180 29.27 -13.61 18.49
N PRO A 181 30.03 -13.97 17.43
CA PRO A 181 29.82 -13.37 16.13
C PRO A 181 28.45 -13.84 15.66
N TYR A 182 27.45 -12.95 15.74
CA TYR A 182 26.13 -13.19 15.18
C TYR A 182 26.33 -13.62 13.73
N SER A 183 26.02 -14.89 13.49
CA SER A 183 26.16 -15.59 12.23
C SER A 183 25.50 -14.81 11.12
N ASN A 184 26.14 -14.77 9.95
CA ASN A 184 25.57 -14.40 8.66
C ASN A 184 24.10 -14.86 8.54
N GLU A 185 23.12 -14.00 8.84
CA GLU A 185 21.75 -14.25 8.42
C GLU A 185 21.76 -14.21 6.89
N GLU A 186 21.57 -15.38 6.27
CA GLU A 186 21.31 -15.47 4.84
C GLU A 186 20.05 -14.65 4.55
N LYS A 187 20.21 -13.40 4.13
CA LYS A 187 19.09 -12.57 3.70
C LYS A 187 18.46 -13.22 2.46
N ARG A 188 17.29 -13.82 2.66
CA ARG A 188 16.43 -14.40 1.62
C ARG A 188 15.33 -13.41 1.27
N PHE A 189 15.02 -13.29 -0.01
CA PHE A 189 14.01 -12.37 -0.52
C PHE A 189 13.45 -12.87 -1.85
N ILE A 190 12.28 -12.35 -2.21
CA ILE A 190 11.66 -12.50 -3.53
C ILE A 190 11.95 -11.25 -4.35
N ARG A 191 12.37 -11.40 -5.61
CA ARG A 191 12.64 -10.27 -6.49
C ARG A 191 11.52 -10.05 -7.49
N ILE A 192 11.17 -8.79 -7.69
CA ILE A 192 10.32 -8.30 -8.78
C ILE A 192 11.16 -7.45 -9.74
N ALA A 193 10.91 -7.62 -11.04
CA ALA A 193 11.47 -6.81 -12.12
C ALA A 193 10.42 -6.64 -13.21
N ALA A 194 10.46 -5.54 -13.97
CA ALA A 194 9.65 -5.41 -15.18
C ALA A 194 10.30 -6.10 -16.40
N LEU A 195 9.48 -6.49 -17.37
CA LEU A 195 9.97 -6.71 -18.74
C LEU A 195 10.56 -5.41 -19.30
N ASN A 196 11.44 -5.54 -20.29
CA ASN A 196 12.22 -4.43 -20.86
C ASN A 196 11.45 -3.53 -21.83
N TYR A 197 10.20 -3.86 -22.16
CA TYR A 197 9.32 -3.12 -23.05
C TYR A 197 7.88 -3.17 -22.50
N PRO A 198 7.01 -2.21 -22.82
CA PRO A 198 5.59 -2.30 -22.51
C PRO A 198 4.87 -3.31 -23.43
N TYR A 199 3.78 -3.88 -22.94
CA TYR A 199 2.97 -4.87 -23.67
C TYR A 199 1.50 -4.46 -23.69
N THR A 200 0.86 -4.71 -24.83
CA THR A 200 -0.61 -4.70 -24.92
C THR A 200 -1.16 -5.97 -24.26
N GLY A 201 -2.49 -6.03 -24.14
CA GLY A 201 -3.22 -7.19 -23.67
C GLY A 201 -3.00 -8.44 -24.52
N ARG A 202 -2.65 -8.32 -25.81
CA ARG A 202 -2.25 -9.47 -26.65
C ARG A 202 -0.75 -9.73 -26.53
N MET A 203 -0.40 -10.58 -25.58
CA MET A 203 1.00 -10.91 -25.31
C MET A 203 1.48 -12.01 -26.25
N HIS A 204 2.61 -11.77 -26.91
CA HIS A 204 3.26 -12.72 -27.83
C HIS A 204 4.77 -12.72 -27.55
N SER A 205 5.40 -13.89 -27.70
CA SER A 205 6.84 -14.03 -27.55
C SER A 205 7.50 -14.47 -28.86
N GLU A 206 8.82 -14.28 -28.96
CA GLU A 206 9.62 -14.77 -30.10
C GLU A 206 9.52 -16.30 -30.29
N SER A 207 9.12 -17.04 -29.27
CA SER A 207 8.96 -18.50 -29.33
C SER A 207 7.61 -18.95 -29.89
N LEU A 208 6.83 -18.06 -30.50
CA LEU A 208 5.45 -18.30 -30.98
C LEU A 208 4.45 -18.66 -29.87
N SER A 209 4.81 -18.46 -28.60
CA SER A 209 3.86 -18.57 -27.49
C SER A 209 2.96 -17.33 -27.48
N THR A 210 1.72 -17.49 -27.00
CA THR A 210 0.76 -16.40 -26.82
C THR A 210 0.26 -16.32 -25.37
N GLY A 211 -0.38 -15.21 -25.03
CA GLY A 211 -1.05 -15.02 -23.75
C GLY A 211 -0.11 -15.08 -22.55
N HIS A 212 -0.63 -15.62 -21.45
CA HIS A 212 0.11 -15.81 -20.22
C HIS A 212 1.43 -16.60 -20.41
N ASN A 213 1.45 -17.58 -21.32
CA ASN A 213 2.65 -18.37 -21.61
C ASN A 213 3.75 -17.56 -22.31
N ALA A 214 3.36 -16.64 -23.20
CA ALA A 214 4.29 -15.70 -23.81
C ALA A 214 4.97 -14.80 -22.77
N ALA A 215 4.18 -14.22 -21.87
CA ALA A 215 4.68 -13.36 -20.81
C ALA A 215 5.65 -14.11 -19.87
N ASN A 216 5.30 -15.35 -19.49
CA ASN A 216 6.18 -16.21 -18.70
C ASN A 216 7.50 -16.53 -19.42
N TYR A 217 7.43 -16.85 -20.72
CA TYR A 217 8.62 -17.11 -21.52
C TYR A 217 9.53 -15.88 -21.57
N ASP A 218 8.97 -14.69 -21.78
CA ASP A 218 9.73 -13.45 -21.83
C ASP A 218 10.36 -13.11 -20.47
N CYS A 219 9.64 -13.30 -19.35
CA CYS A 219 10.20 -13.15 -18.01
C CYS A 219 11.40 -14.09 -17.79
N TYR A 220 11.26 -15.36 -18.17
CA TYR A 220 12.35 -16.32 -18.10
C TYR A 220 13.53 -15.89 -18.99
N ARG A 221 13.29 -15.60 -20.26
CA ARG A 221 14.35 -15.25 -21.23
C ARG A 221 15.10 -13.97 -20.84
N GLN A 222 14.38 -12.91 -20.52
CA GLN A 222 14.99 -11.61 -20.19
C GLN A 222 15.78 -11.68 -18.88
N SER A 223 15.27 -12.38 -17.87
CA SER A 223 16.03 -12.58 -16.61
C SER A 223 17.37 -13.28 -16.86
N LYS A 224 17.41 -14.32 -17.71
CA LYS A 224 18.66 -15.03 -18.05
C LYS A 224 19.61 -14.18 -18.89
N ARG A 225 19.09 -13.40 -19.82
CA ARG A 225 19.88 -12.49 -20.67
C ARG A 225 20.57 -11.39 -19.85
N HIS A 226 19.93 -10.94 -18.76
CA HIS A 226 20.47 -9.96 -17.83
C HIS A 226 21.06 -10.57 -16.54
N TYR A 227 21.35 -11.87 -16.56
CA TYR A 227 22.08 -12.59 -15.51
C TYR A 227 21.42 -12.63 -14.13
N TYR A 228 20.09 -12.53 -14.05
CA TYR A 228 19.36 -12.77 -12.82
C TYR A 228 19.20 -14.28 -12.55
N SER A 229 19.57 -14.68 -11.33
CA SER A 229 19.42 -16.07 -10.84
C SER A 229 17.96 -16.40 -10.50
N GLY A 230 17.65 -17.68 -10.37
CA GLY A 230 16.27 -18.13 -10.09
C GLY A 230 15.38 -18.19 -11.33
N THR A 231 14.11 -18.55 -11.14
CA THR A 231 13.10 -18.63 -12.22
C THR A 231 12.09 -17.52 -12.03
N TYR A 232 11.80 -16.78 -13.09
CA TYR A 232 10.83 -15.70 -13.08
C TYR A 232 9.59 -16.09 -13.88
N LYS A 233 8.42 -15.71 -13.35
CA LYS A 233 7.12 -15.82 -14.00
C LYS A 233 6.45 -14.46 -14.08
N ALA A 234 5.55 -14.28 -15.03
CA ALA A 234 4.77 -13.06 -15.18
C ALA A 234 3.83 -12.87 -13.98
N PHE A 235 3.70 -11.62 -13.52
CA PHE A 235 2.73 -11.21 -12.52
C PHE A 235 1.37 -10.96 -13.16
N LEU A 236 0.77 -12.02 -13.70
CA LEU A 236 -0.51 -11.96 -14.40
C LEU A 236 -1.39 -13.12 -13.91
N ALA A 237 -2.66 -12.86 -13.67
CA ALA A 237 -3.61 -13.91 -13.39
C ALA A 237 -3.87 -14.73 -14.68
N SER A 238 -3.98 -16.05 -14.54
CA SER A 238 -4.49 -16.94 -15.57
C SER A 238 -5.50 -17.92 -14.99
N GLU A 239 -6.11 -18.74 -15.84
CA GLU A 239 -7.07 -19.77 -15.45
C GLU A 239 -6.41 -20.83 -14.53
N GLU A 240 -5.14 -21.13 -14.78
CA GLU A 240 -4.36 -22.16 -14.08
C GLU A 240 -3.49 -21.59 -12.93
N GLN A 241 -3.28 -20.27 -12.90
CA GLN A 241 -2.40 -19.62 -11.93
C GLN A 241 -2.96 -18.28 -11.45
N VAL A 242 -3.43 -18.25 -10.21
CA VAL A 242 -3.78 -17.00 -9.50
C VAL A 242 -2.52 -16.29 -9.01
N LEU A 243 -2.56 -14.97 -8.90
CA LEU A 243 -1.40 -14.13 -8.58
C LEU A 243 -0.74 -14.56 -7.27
N SER A 244 -1.50 -14.72 -6.20
CA SER A 244 -0.98 -15.07 -4.86
C SER A 244 -0.23 -16.41 -4.82
N SER A 245 -0.45 -17.28 -5.81
CA SER A 245 0.17 -18.60 -5.91
C SER A 245 1.50 -18.64 -6.68
N ILE A 246 1.92 -17.53 -7.30
CA ILE A 246 3.16 -17.47 -8.11
C ILE A 246 4.40 -17.85 -7.29
N VAL A 247 4.48 -17.37 -6.05
CA VAL A 247 5.59 -17.69 -5.13
C VAL A 247 5.26 -18.96 -4.33
N LYS A 248 6.27 -19.82 -4.16
CA LYS A 248 6.17 -21.05 -3.36
C LYS A 248 5.67 -20.75 -1.93
N PRO A 249 4.77 -21.58 -1.37
CA PRO A 249 4.22 -21.37 -0.02
C PRO A 249 5.26 -21.08 1.07
N SER A 250 6.39 -21.79 1.08
CA SER A 250 7.46 -21.63 2.07
C SER A 250 8.15 -20.27 2.05
N ASP A 251 8.05 -19.55 0.93
CA ASP A 251 8.78 -18.30 0.69
C ASP A 251 7.85 -17.08 0.76
N ARG A 252 6.55 -17.26 1.02
CA ARG A 252 5.56 -16.16 0.96
C ARG A 252 5.67 -15.12 2.09
N MET A 253 6.35 -15.47 3.18
CA MET A 253 6.62 -14.54 4.28
C MET A 253 7.92 -13.75 4.10
N LEU A 254 8.63 -13.95 2.99
CA LEU A 254 9.88 -13.25 2.71
C LEU A 254 9.63 -11.88 2.08
N PRO A 255 10.49 -10.89 2.36
CA PRO A 255 10.38 -9.56 1.79
C PRO A 255 10.49 -9.60 0.27
N VAL A 256 9.78 -8.66 -0.37
CA VAL A 256 9.76 -8.51 -1.82
C VAL A 256 10.57 -7.27 -2.18
N VAL A 257 11.59 -7.44 -3.01
CA VAL A 257 12.53 -6.39 -3.40
C VAL A 257 12.49 -6.11 -4.89
N ASN A 258 12.84 -4.90 -5.30
CA ASN A 258 13.14 -4.59 -6.70
C ASN A 258 14.52 -5.15 -7.11
N ILE A 259 15.00 -4.88 -8.32
CA ILE A 259 16.32 -5.38 -8.77
C ILE A 259 17.54 -4.71 -8.12
N ARG A 260 17.33 -3.64 -7.35
CA ARG A 260 18.35 -2.92 -6.59
C ARG A 260 18.41 -3.35 -5.12
N ASP A 261 17.68 -4.43 -4.77
CA ASP A 261 17.56 -4.94 -3.39
C ASP A 261 16.82 -3.99 -2.43
N GLU A 262 16.06 -3.04 -2.98
CA GLU A 262 15.21 -2.14 -2.19
C GLU A 262 13.86 -2.83 -1.93
N VAL A 263 13.41 -2.82 -0.67
CA VAL A 263 12.18 -3.49 -0.23
C VAL A 263 10.96 -2.73 -0.71
N LEU A 264 10.14 -3.39 -1.53
CA LEU A 264 8.84 -2.92 -1.99
C LEU A 264 7.73 -3.31 -0.99
N PHE A 265 7.76 -4.56 -0.53
CA PHE A 265 6.77 -5.12 0.40
C PHE A 265 7.46 -5.91 1.51
N ASP A 266 6.87 -5.86 2.71
CA ASP A 266 7.39 -6.59 3.87
C ASP A 266 7.26 -8.11 3.68
N SER A 267 6.26 -8.58 2.94
CA SER A 267 6.17 -9.99 2.50
C SER A 267 5.44 -10.15 1.16
N TRP A 268 5.54 -11.33 0.54
CA TRP A 268 4.71 -11.65 -0.63
C TRP A 268 3.22 -11.74 -0.26
N SER A 269 2.91 -12.32 0.91
CA SER A 269 1.52 -12.45 1.39
C SER A 269 0.85 -11.08 1.56
N SER A 270 1.59 -10.07 2.04
CA SER A 270 1.02 -8.73 2.31
C SER A 270 0.52 -8.00 1.07
N ILE A 271 0.95 -8.41 -0.13
CA ILE A 271 0.43 -7.86 -1.39
C ILE A 271 -1.07 -8.18 -1.54
N PHE A 272 -1.53 -9.32 -1.00
CA PHE A 272 -2.85 -9.91 -1.26
C PHE A 272 -3.81 -9.85 -0.06
N GLU A 273 -3.56 -8.97 0.90
CA GLU A 273 -4.42 -8.78 2.09
C GLU A 273 -5.70 -7.99 1.81
N GLY A 274 -5.98 -7.69 0.54
CA GLY A 274 -7.16 -6.89 0.14
C GLY A 274 -6.91 -5.39 0.09
N THR A 275 -5.71 -4.92 0.47
CA THR A 275 -5.31 -3.51 0.46
C THR A 275 -4.90 -2.98 -0.93
N GLY A 276 -4.97 -3.81 -1.97
CA GLY A 276 -4.53 -3.45 -3.32
C GLY A 276 -3.01 -3.45 -3.50
N GLY A 277 -2.27 -4.11 -2.61
CA GLY A 277 -0.82 -4.24 -2.72
C GLY A 277 -0.11 -2.89 -2.68
N LEU A 278 -0.36 -2.10 -1.64
CA LEU A 278 0.33 -0.84 -1.40
C LEU A 278 1.82 -1.09 -1.09
N PHE A 279 2.73 -0.49 -1.86
CA PHE A 279 4.18 -0.56 -1.65
C PHE A 279 4.74 0.79 -1.16
N ARG A 280 5.99 0.76 -0.68
CA ARG A 280 6.67 1.94 -0.16
C ARG A 280 6.87 2.99 -1.27
N GLY A 281 6.23 4.15 -1.14
CA GLY A 281 6.20 5.16 -2.20
C GLY A 281 7.54 5.80 -2.56
N SER A 282 8.55 5.67 -1.71
CA SER A 282 9.91 6.14 -1.98
C SER A 282 10.76 5.16 -2.82
N VAL A 283 10.17 4.06 -3.30
CA VAL A 283 10.90 2.97 -3.97
C VAL A 283 10.37 2.76 -5.39
N ASP A 284 11.29 2.73 -6.33
CA ASP A 284 10.98 2.56 -7.75
C ASP A 284 11.01 1.10 -8.20
N ILE A 285 10.32 0.83 -9.30
CA ILE A 285 10.37 -0.46 -10.00
C ILE A 285 11.27 -0.34 -11.22
N TYR A 286 12.06 -1.39 -11.48
CA TYR A 286 13.01 -1.41 -12.57
C TYR A 286 12.82 -2.63 -13.46
N SER A 287 13.09 -2.46 -14.75
CA SER A 287 13.14 -3.55 -15.73
C SER A 287 14.42 -4.38 -15.61
N PHE A 288 14.47 -5.56 -16.22
CA PHE A 288 15.69 -6.40 -16.23
C PHE A 288 16.93 -5.69 -16.81
N ASN A 289 16.76 -4.76 -17.75
CA ASN A 289 17.84 -3.91 -18.27
C ASN A 289 18.12 -2.65 -17.44
N ARG A 290 17.60 -2.60 -16.20
CA ARG A 290 17.85 -1.57 -15.17
C ARG A 290 17.29 -0.17 -15.46
N ARG A 291 16.28 -0.07 -16.32
CA ARG A 291 15.54 1.18 -16.53
C ARG A 291 14.49 1.36 -15.45
N ASN A 292 14.31 2.58 -14.96
CA ASN A 292 13.25 2.90 -14.01
C ASN A 292 11.93 3.02 -14.77
N VAL A 293 11.01 2.06 -14.61
CA VAL A 293 9.77 2.07 -15.40
C VAL A 293 8.83 3.23 -15.02
N MET A 294 9.00 3.79 -13.81
CA MET A 294 8.22 4.93 -13.31
C MET A 294 8.53 6.21 -14.08
N THR A 295 9.78 6.39 -14.53
CA THR A 295 10.25 7.65 -15.12
C THR A 295 10.73 7.51 -16.56
N ASP A 296 11.11 6.31 -17.01
CA ASP A 296 11.62 6.09 -18.36
C ASP A 296 10.50 6.29 -19.41
N PRO A 297 10.70 7.14 -20.44
CA PRO A 297 9.67 7.45 -21.44
C PRO A 297 9.28 6.25 -22.32
N LEU A 298 10.06 5.16 -22.32
CA LEU A 298 9.72 3.92 -23.03
C LEU A 298 8.39 3.31 -22.55
N TRP A 299 8.00 3.55 -21.29
CA TRP A 299 6.68 3.20 -20.77
C TRP A 299 5.84 4.46 -20.67
N PRO A 300 5.07 4.84 -21.71
CA PRO A 300 4.27 6.07 -21.67
C PRO A 300 3.15 5.99 -20.61
N ASN A 301 2.60 4.80 -20.39
CA ASN A 301 1.58 4.55 -19.38
C ASN A 301 2.21 3.88 -18.15
N LYS A 302 2.15 4.53 -16.99
CA LYS A 302 2.75 4.06 -15.74
C LYS A 302 1.81 3.14 -14.96
N ALA A 303 1.24 2.15 -15.63
CA ALA A 303 0.35 1.16 -15.04
C ALA A 303 0.86 -0.26 -15.29
N VAL A 304 0.54 -1.18 -14.38
CA VAL A 304 0.97 -2.59 -14.41
C VAL A 304 -0.22 -3.50 -14.70
N TRP A 305 -0.16 -4.30 -15.77
CA TRP A 305 -1.13 -5.38 -15.98
C TRP A 305 -1.05 -6.42 -14.86
N HIS A 306 -2.19 -6.85 -14.32
CA HIS A 306 -2.24 -8.00 -13.40
C HIS A 306 -3.48 -8.90 -13.58
N GLY A 307 -4.63 -8.37 -14.02
CA GLY A 307 -5.83 -9.18 -14.33
C GLY A 307 -6.44 -9.91 -13.13
N GLY A 308 -6.15 -9.46 -11.92
CA GLY A 308 -6.59 -10.09 -10.67
C GLY A 308 -7.16 -9.12 -9.65
N ASN A 309 -7.94 -9.63 -8.71
CA ASN A 309 -8.51 -8.82 -7.63
C ASN A 309 -7.48 -8.52 -6.53
N THR A 310 -7.89 -7.76 -5.52
CA THR A 310 -7.01 -7.33 -4.41
C THR A 310 -6.52 -8.47 -3.50
N THR A 311 -7.08 -9.68 -3.64
CA THR A 311 -6.62 -10.90 -2.94
C THR A 311 -5.82 -11.84 -3.85
N GLY A 312 -5.53 -11.38 -5.07
CA GLY A 312 -4.73 -12.10 -6.06
C GLY A 312 -5.50 -13.19 -6.81
N GLY A 313 -6.82 -13.28 -6.64
CA GLY A 313 -7.69 -14.14 -7.44
C GLY A 313 -7.90 -13.61 -8.85
N ARG A 314 -8.30 -14.48 -9.78
CA ARG A 314 -8.54 -14.11 -11.18
C ARG A 314 -9.73 -13.16 -11.33
N SER A 315 -9.61 -12.19 -12.23
CA SER A 315 -10.70 -11.32 -12.68
C SER A 315 -11.17 -11.72 -14.08
N VAL A 316 -12.37 -11.26 -14.45
CA VAL A 316 -12.90 -11.37 -15.83
C VAL A 316 -12.15 -10.42 -16.78
N HIS A 317 -11.62 -9.32 -16.25
CA HIS A 317 -10.85 -8.34 -17.01
C HIS A 317 -9.38 -8.80 -17.13
N ASP A 318 -9.13 -9.81 -17.97
CA ASP A 318 -7.80 -10.37 -18.24
C ASP A 318 -7.45 -10.38 -19.75
N CYS A 319 -8.04 -9.48 -20.54
CA CYS A 319 -7.79 -9.33 -21.98
C CYS A 319 -7.94 -10.63 -22.78
N ASP A 320 -9.01 -11.39 -22.51
CA ASP A 320 -9.25 -12.75 -23.00
C ASP A 320 -8.00 -13.63 -22.80
N ARG A 321 -7.62 -13.82 -21.52
CA ARG A 321 -6.43 -14.59 -21.13
C ARG A 321 -5.13 -14.06 -21.74
N TRP A 322 -5.04 -12.74 -21.88
CA TRP A 322 -3.93 -11.99 -22.47
C TRP A 322 -3.69 -12.29 -23.96
N GLN A 323 -4.73 -12.69 -24.70
CA GLN A 323 -4.65 -13.05 -26.12
C GLN A 323 -5.32 -12.02 -27.04
N SER A 324 -5.92 -10.97 -26.47
CA SER A 324 -6.69 -9.98 -27.20
C SER A 324 -6.24 -8.55 -26.90
N GLU A 325 -6.32 -7.69 -27.90
CA GLU A 325 -6.22 -6.22 -27.75
C GLU A 325 -7.61 -5.57 -27.71
N ARG A 326 -8.67 -6.38 -27.83
CA ARG A 326 -10.05 -5.95 -27.67
C ARG A 326 -10.44 -6.11 -26.19
N GLU A 327 -11.50 -5.43 -25.79
CA GLU A 327 -12.02 -5.43 -24.43
C GLU A 327 -11.10 -4.71 -23.42
N SER A 328 -11.10 -5.18 -22.18
CA SER A 328 -10.45 -4.51 -21.05
C SER A 328 -9.75 -5.49 -20.11
N GLY A 329 -8.68 -5.01 -19.50
CA GLY A 329 -7.92 -5.72 -18.48
C GLY A 329 -7.84 -4.91 -17.19
N LEU A 330 -7.60 -5.59 -16.06
CA LEU A 330 -7.23 -4.92 -14.82
C LEU A 330 -5.74 -4.59 -14.80
N ALA A 331 -5.45 -3.33 -14.52
CA ALA A 331 -4.11 -2.84 -14.26
C ALA A 331 -4.09 -1.91 -13.04
N SER A 332 -2.89 -1.69 -12.51
CA SER A 332 -2.65 -0.83 -11.36
C SER A 332 -1.78 0.37 -11.73
N PRO A 333 -2.26 1.61 -11.64
CA PRO A 333 -1.44 2.80 -11.77
C PRO A 333 -0.36 2.82 -10.69
N LEU A 334 0.91 2.97 -11.09
CA LEU A 334 2.02 2.98 -10.13
C LEU A 334 2.13 4.31 -9.36
N GLN A 335 1.50 5.38 -9.86
CA GLN A 335 1.39 6.66 -9.16
C GLN A 335 0.68 6.54 -7.79
N ASP A 336 -0.21 5.56 -7.65
CA ASP A 336 -0.94 5.32 -6.40
C ASP A 336 -0.15 4.43 -5.43
N HIS A 337 1.07 4.06 -5.81
CA HIS A 337 1.93 3.13 -5.10
C HIS A 337 1.24 1.79 -4.80
N ARG A 338 0.39 1.32 -5.70
CA ARG A 338 -0.32 0.04 -5.61
C ARG A 338 0.11 -0.91 -6.73
N LEU A 339 0.08 -2.20 -6.44
CA LEU A 339 0.35 -3.26 -7.41
C LEU A 339 -0.90 -4.01 -7.87
N LEU A 340 -2.00 -3.90 -7.12
CA LEU A 340 -3.29 -4.53 -7.38
C LEU A 340 -4.43 -3.50 -7.33
N GLY A 341 -4.20 -2.30 -7.88
CA GLY A 341 -5.28 -1.37 -8.26
C GLY A 341 -6.35 -2.08 -9.07
N GLN A 342 -7.58 -1.58 -9.06
CA GLN A 342 -8.72 -2.25 -9.71
C GLN A 342 -9.20 -1.45 -10.92
N ASP A 343 -8.25 -0.76 -11.56
CA ASP A 343 -8.49 0.14 -12.68
C ASP A 343 -8.59 -0.65 -13.98
N ILE A 344 -9.60 -0.30 -14.78
CA ILE A 344 -9.92 -0.99 -16.02
C ILE A 344 -9.26 -0.23 -17.16
N TYR A 345 -8.36 -0.90 -17.86
CA TYR A 345 -7.63 -0.35 -19.00
C TYR A 345 -8.01 -1.09 -20.29
N PRO A 346 -8.07 -0.40 -21.44
CA PRO A 346 -8.33 -1.05 -22.72
C PRO A 346 -7.12 -1.90 -23.14
N CYS A 347 -7.38 -3.11 -23.65
CA CYS A 347 -6.32 -4.09 -23.92
C CYS A 347 -5.36 -3.71 -25.05
N ASN A 348 -5.66 -2.68 -25.84
CA ASN A 348 -4.73 -2.15 -26.84
C ASN A 348 -3.68 -1.20 -26.26
N GLN A 349 -3.76 -0.84 -24.97
CA GLN A 349 -2.79 0.05 -24.35
C GLN A 349 -1.49 -0.70 -23.98
N PRO A 350 -0.32 -0.13 -24.33
CA PRO A 350 0.96 -0.67 -23.91
C PRO A 350 1.22 -0.28 -22.45
N LEU A 351 1.18 -1.26 -21.55
CA LEU A 351 1.42 -1.09 -20.11
C LEU A 351 2.62 -1.94 -19.62
N ILE A 352 2.99 -1.79 -18.37
CA ILE A 352 4.09 -2.53 -17.73
C ILE A 352 3.64 -3.97 -17.42
N VAL A 353 4.51 -4.94 -17.68
CA VAL A 353 4.35 -6.33 -17.21
C VAL A 353 5.48 -6.64 -16.25
N LEU A 354 5.12 -7.07 -15.04
CA LEU A 354 6.08 -7.45 -14.02
C LEU A 354 6.37 -8.95 -14.05
N CYS A 355 7.56 -9.31 -13.57
CA CYS A 355 8.09 -10.64 -13.46
C CYS A 355 8.52 -10.88 -12.01
N VAL A 356 8.04 -11.98 -11.42
CA VAL A 356 8.28 -12.35 -10.03
C VAL A 356 9.14 -13.60 -9.96
N GLN A 357 10.13 -13.59 -9.09
CA GLN A 357 10.91 -14.78 -8.78
C GLN A 357 10.07 -15.82 -8.03
N VAL A 358 9.95 -17.03 -8.57
CA VAL A 358 9.07 -18.10 -8.03
C VAL A 358 9.55 -18.66 -6.68
N THR A 359 10.86 -18.62 -6.44
CA THR A 359 11.51 -19.12 -5.22
C THR A 359 12.57 -18.13 -4.77
N ALA A 360 12.71 -17.93 -3.47
CA ALA A 360 13.65 -16.94 -2.93
C ALA A 360 15.11 -17.27 -3.26
N THR A 361 15.88 -16.19 -3.48
CA THR A 361 17.34 -16.29 -3.60
C THR A 361 17.95 -16.39 -2.20
N SER A 362 18.89 -17.31 -1.97
CA SER A 362 19.81 -17.22 -0.82
C SER A 362 21.09 -16.53 -1.27
N THR A 363 21.47 -15.48 -0.56
CA THR A 363 22.72 -14.76 -0.79
C THR A 363 23.85 -15.45 -0.02
N THR A 364 24.14 -16.71 -0.32
CA THR A 364 25.35 -17.34 0.22
C THR A 364 26.58 -16.76 -0.49
N HIS A 365 27.61 -16.39 0.29
CA HIS A 365 28.91 -15.93 -0.23
C HIS A 365 29.53 -16.92 -1.26
N ASN A 366 29.14 -18.20 -1.17
CA ASN A 366 29.50 -19.26 -2.10
C ASN A 366 28.79 -19.19 -3.47
N HIS A 367 27.56 -18.66 -3.53
CA HIS A 367 26.80 -18.55 -4.78
C HIS A 367 27.37 -17.47 -5.71
N LEU A 368 27.79 -16.32 -5.15
CA LEU A 368 28.48 -15.26 -5.91
C LEU A 368 29.85 -15.74 -6.45
N LYS A 369 30.61 -16.50 -5.66
CA LYS A 369 31.87 -17.13 -6.13
C LYS A 369 31.63 -18.17 -7.22
N GLN A 370 30.53 -18.95 -7.15
CA GLN A 370 30.14 -19.89 -8.22
C GLN A 370 29.72 -19.16 -9.50
N ILE A 371 28.97 -18.05 -9.40
CA ILE A 371 28.56 -17.23 -10.54
C ILE A 371 29.78 -16.59 -11.20
N GLN A 372 30.69 -16.01 -10.42
CA GLN A 372 31.94 -15.43 -10.95
C GLN A 372 32.85 -16.50 -11.59
N ARG A 373 32.97 -17.71 -11.01
CA ARG A 373 33.69 -18.84 -11.63
C ARG A 373 33.05 -19.25 -12.96
N ARG A 374 31.71 -19.40 -13.01
CA ARG A 374 30.99 -19.76 -14.23
C ARG A 374 31.08 -18.68 -15.32
N GLN A 375 31.07 -17.40 -14.93
CA GLN A 375 31.26 -16.27 -15.85
C GLN A 375 32.69 -16.23 -16.41
N ARG A 376 33.72 -16.44 -15.58
CA ARG A 376 35.12 -16.55 -16.02
C ARG A 376 35.32 -17.72 -16.99
N HIS A 377 34.73 -18.89 -16.72
CA HIS A 377 34.79 -20.03 -17.63
C HIS A 377 34.06 -19.79 -18.96
N LYS A 378 32.92 -19.07 -18.97
CA LYS A 378 32.23 -18.71 -20.22
C LYS A 378 33.00 -17.69 -21.06
N LEU A 379 33.67 -16.73 -20.43
CA LEU A 379 34.53 -15.75 -21.11
C LEU A 379 35.81 -16.40 -21.65
N ALA A 380 36.40 -17.35 -20.93
CA ALA A 380 37.55 -18.14 -21.41
C ALA A 380 37.18 -18.99 -22.64
N ARG A 381 36.05 -19.71 -22.60
CA ARG A 381 35.58 -20.49 -23.76
C ARG A 381 35.26 -19.65 -25.00
N ARG A 382 34.90 -18.38 -24.84
CA ARG A 382 34.72 -17.45 -25.98
C ARG A 382 36.04 -16.93 -26.57
N ARG A 383 37.14 -16.98 -25.82
CA ARG A 383 38.47 -16.64 -26.34
C ARG A 383 39.13 -17.82 -27.07
N ASP A 384 38.83 -19.05 -26.67
CA ASP A 384 39.42 -20.26 -27.26
C ASP A 384 38.74 -20.72 -28.57
N HIS A 385 37.72 -20.02 -29.06
CA HIS A 385 37.13 -20.24 -30.40
C HIS A 385 37.03 -18.90 -31.17
N PRO A 386 38.09 -18.49 -31.88
CA PRO A 386 37.99 -17.44 -32.89
C PRO A 386 37.09 -17.94 -34.04
N ASN A 387 36.12 -17.11 -34.44
CA ASN A 387 35.23 -17.38 -35.56
C ASN A 387 36.01 -17.70 -36.85
N HIS A 388 35.88 -18.93 -37.36
CA HIS A 388 36.11 -19.22 -38.78
C HIS A 388 34.87 -18.77 -39.56
N ALA A 389 34.84 -17.50 -39.95
CA ALA A 389 33.84 -16.97 -40.88
C ALA A 389 34.42 -15.81 -41.69
N HIS A 390 35.40 -16.13 -42.54
CA HIS A 390 35.75 -15.35 -43.72
C HIS A 390 36.34 -16.32 -44.73
N ASP A 391 35.50 -16.80 -45.66
CA ASP A 391 35.86 -17.13 -47.04
C ASP A 391 34.62 -17.65 -47.79
N ARG A 392 33.80 -16.73 -48.27
CA ARG A 392 32.91 -16.91 -49.43
C ARG A 392 32.65 -15.57 -50.10
N VAL A 393 33.69 -15.01 -50.73
CA VAL A 393 33.54 -14.00 -51.80
C VAL A 393 34.61 -14.27 -52.85
N SER A 394 34.33 -15.19 -53.77
CA SER A 394 34.99 -15.28 -55.07
C SER A 394 34.35 -16.40 -55.88
N GLY A 395 33.50 -16.07 -56.85
CA GLY A 395 32.89 -17.06 -57.72
C GLY A 395 31.71 -16.59 -58.56
N LEU A 396 31.76 -15.36 -59.08
CA LEU A 396 30.88 -14.89 -60.14
C LEU A 396 31.69 -13.96 -61.02
N TYR A 397 32.34 -14.50 -62.05
CA TYR A 397 32.61 -13.89 -63.37
C TYR A 397 33.42 -14.89 -64.21
N ASN A 398 33.09 -14.95 -65.50
CA ASN A 398 33.70 -15.71 -66.61
C ASN A 398 33.14 -17.11 -66.91
N MET A 399 32.11 -17.16 -67.76
CA MET A 399 32.12 -18.02 -68.94
C MET A 399 31.12 -17.52 -70.00
N THR A 400 31.62 -16.67 -70.89
CA THR A 400 31.12 -16.47 -72.26
C THR A 400 32.34 -16.52 -73.17
N ASP A 401 32.62 -17.69 -73.74
CA ASP A 401 32.95 -17.86 -75.17
C ASP A 401 33.47 -19.28 -75.47
N ARG A 402 32.95 -19.80 -76.60
CA ARG A 402 33.45 -20.85 -77.50
C ARG A 402 32.80 -22.24 -77.45
N TYR A 403 32.15 -22.49 -78.60
CA TYR A 403 31.66 -23.71 -79.26
C TYR A 403 30.30 -24.26 -78.86
#